data_AF-A0A090YP50-F1
#
_entry.id   AF-A0A090YP50-F1
#
_cell.length_a   1.000
_cell.length_b   1.000
_cell.length_c   1.000
_cell.angle_alpha   90.00
_cell.angle_beta   90.00
_cell.angle_gamma   90.00
#
_symmetry.space_group_name_H-M   'P 1'
#
loop_
_entity.id
_entity.type
_entity.pdbx_description
1 polymer ?
#
loop_
_entity_poly.entity_id
_entity_poly.type
_entity_poly.pdbx_seq_one_letter_code
_entity_poly.pdbx_strand_id
1 'polypeptide(L)' 'MQLKEYMNHTFPGVTLVPYIFFQWENHLHFDFGKDTYQIKEGSEDLNMEYFSQLYKYNKCLFEDIFSKKTRCF' A
#
# COMPACT_ATOMS: atom_id res chain seq x y z
N MET A 1 -16.98 -6.29 8.78
CA MET A 1 -15.93 -7.23 8.32
C MET A 1 -14.66 -6.85 9.04
N GLN A 2 -13.98 -7.78 9.73
CA GLN A 2 -12.75 -7.40 10.42
C GLN A 2 -11.68 -7.11 9.36
N LEU A 3 -10.97 -5.97 9.47
CA LEU A 3 -9.98 -5.52 8.47
C LEU A 3 -9.00 -6.63 8.08
N LYS A 4 -8.62 -7.48 9.04
CA LYS A 4 -7.75 -8.64 8.83
C LYS A 4 -8.32 -9.69 7.87
N GLU A 5 -9.63 -9.94 7.94
CA GLU A 5 -10.34 -10.85 7.03
C GLU A 5 -10.42 -10.27 5.62
N TYR A 6 -10.68 -8.97 5.51
CA TYR A 6 -10.68 -8.25 4.23
C TYR A 6 -9.30 -8.31 3.56
N MET A 7 -8.24 -7.99 4.32
CA MET A 7 -6.88 -7.98 3.78
C MET A 7 -6.46 -9.37 3.31
N ASN A 8 -6.78 -10.43 4.06
CA ASN A 8 -6.49 -11.81 3.65
C ASN A 8 -7.26 -12.23 2.40
N HIS A 9 -8.51 -11.80 2.25
CA HIS A 9 -9.36 -12.16 1.11
C HIS A 9 -8.99 -11.38 -0.16
N THR A 10 -8.81 -10.06 -0.03
CA THR A 10 -8.61 -9.14 -1.16
C THR A 10 -7.15 -9.05 -1.58
N PHE A 11 -6.21 -9.17 -0.64
CA PHE A 11 -4.77 -9.03 -0.87
C PHE A 11 -3.98 -10.21 -0.29
N PRO A 12 -4.16 -11.44 -0.85
CA PRO A 12 -3.49 -12.62 -0.34
C PRO A 12 -1.96 -12.47 -0.38
N GLY A 13 -1.31 -12.70 0.77
CA GLY A 13 0.13 -12.54 0.94
C GLY A 13 0.56 -11.21 1.59
N VAL A 14 -0.35 -10.24 1.75
CA VAL A 14 -0.06 -9.00 2.48
C VAL A 14 -0.18 -9.23 3.98
N THR A 15 0.91 -9.03 4.73
CA THR A 15 0.92 -9.11 6.19
C THR A 15 0.77 -7.72 6.78
N LEU A 16 -0.32 -7.49 7.52
CA LEU A 16 -0.47 -6.27 8.32
C LEU A 16 0.46 -6.34 9.53
N VAL A 17 1.53 -5.56 9.52
CA VAL A 17 2.46 -5.43 10.65
C VAL A 17 2.25 -4.09 11.37
N PRO A 18 2.23 -4.06 12.71
CA PRO A 18 2.27 -2.80 13.43
C PRO A 18 3.61 -2.11 13.16
N TYR A 19 3.56 -0.94 12.53
CA TYR A 19 4.74 -0.14 12.22
C TYR A 19 4.78 1.09 13.14
N ILE A 20 5.96 1.44 13.65
CA ILE A 20 6.18 2.47 14.69
C ILE A 20 6.15 3.90 14.11
N PHE A 21 5.59 4.09 12.93
CA PHE A 21 5.38 5.42 12.38
C PHE A 21 4.13 6.01 13.01
N PHE A 22 4.23 7.23 13.54
CA PHE A 22 3.13 7.97 14.15
C PHE A 22 1.88 7.89 13.26
N GLN A 23 0.92 7.04 13.64
CA GLN A 23 -0.42 7.06 13.07
C GLN A 23 -1.14 8.26 13.70
N TRP A 24 -1.27 9.35 12.95
CA TRP A 24 -2.11 10.47 13.36
C TRP A 24 -3.57 10.02 13.23
N GLU A 25 -4.46 10.51 14.09
CA GLU A 25 -5.81 9.95 14.34
C GLU A 25 -6.65 9.62 13.09
N ASN A 26 -6.35 10.23 11.93
CA ASN A 26 -7.11 10.10 10.70
C ASN A 26 -6.31 9.61 9.47
N HIS A 27 -5.10 9.04 9.63
CA HIS A 27 -4.25 8.63 8.49
C HIS A 27 -3.88 7.13 8.53
N LEU A 28 -4.01 6.46 7.37
CA LEU A 28 -3.48 5.12 7.13
C LEU A 28 -2.18 5.24 6.31
N HIS A 29 -1.09 4.69 6.83
CA HIS A 29 0.18 4.56 6.09
C HIS A 29 0.32 3.12 5.58
N PHE A 30 0.51 2.96 4.28
CA PHE A 30 0.79 1.68 3.64
C PHE A 30 2.17 1.75 3.01
N ASP A 31 3.00 0.76 3.30
CA ASP A 31 4.26 0.54 2.61
C ASP A 31 4.06 -0.58 1.57
N PHE A 32 4.42 -0.30 0.33
CA PHE A 32 4.28 -1.21 -0.80
C PHE A 32 5.66 -1.44 -1.42
N GLY A 33 6.01 -2.70 -1.65
CA GLY A 33 7.34 -3.05 -2.17
C GLY A 33 8.37 -3.19 -1.06
N LYS A 34 8.04 -3.95 -0.01
CA LYS A 34 9.00 -4.40 0.98
C LYS A 34 10.21 -5.02 0.25
N ASP A 35 11.40 -4.59 0.62
CA ASP A 35 12.68 -5.03 0.04
C ASP A 35 12.98 -4.53 -1.38
N THR A 36 12.22 -3.55 -1.89
CA THR A 36 12.55 -2.83 -3.14
C THR A 36 12.81 -1.34 -2.91
N TYR A 37 13.80 -0.79 -3.60
CA TYR A 37 14.25 0.59 -3.43
C TYR A 37 14.02 1.44 -4.68
N GLN A 38 13.84 2.74 -4.47
CA GLN A 38 13.57 3.74 -5.52
C GLN A 38 14.72 3.90 -6.52
N ILE A 39 15.93 3.57 -6.08
CA ILE A 39 17.17 3.64 -6.86
C ILE A 39 17.65 2.21 -7.08
N LYS A 40 18.14 1.91 -8.28
CA LYS A 40 18.73 0.59 -8.57
C LYS A 40 20.00 0.40 -7.76
N GLU A 41 20.23 -0.82 -7.30
CA GLU A 41 21.43 -1.14 -6.53
C GLU A 41 22.70 -0.86 -7.35
N GLY A 42 23.62 -0.10 -6.78
CA GLY A 42 24.90 0.24 -7.43
C GLY A 42 24.80 1.23 -8.59
N SER A 43 23.67 1.90 -8.80
CA SER A 43 23.56 2.97 -9.80
C SER A 43 22.84 4.22 -9.26
N GLU A 44 22.90 5.30 -10.02
CA GLU A 44 22.12 6.53 -9.78
C GLU A 44 20.77 6.52 -10.52
N ASP A 45 20.45 5.41 -11.21
CA ASP A 45 19.24 5.31 -12.01
C ASP A 45 18.02 4.99 -11.14
N LEU A 46 16.90 5.57 -11.53
CA LEU A 46 15.61 5.25 -10.94
C LEU A 46 15.20 3.81 -11.27
N ASN A 47 14.63 3.15 -10.27
CA ASN A 47 14.00 1.85 -10.40
C ASN A 47 12.57 2.03 -10.95
N MET A 48 12.45 2.15 -12.27
CA MET A 48 11.15 2.33 -12.92
C MET A 48 10.17 1.17 -12.68
N GLU A 49 10.67 -0.03 -12.39
CA GLU A 49 9.84 -1.17 -12.02
C GLU A 49 9.19 -0.97 -10.66
N TYR A 50 9.97 -0.53 -9.65
CA TYR A 50 9.45 -0.13 -8.34
C TYR A 50 8.33 0.90 -8.47
N PHE A 51 8.56 1.99 -9.23
CA PHE A 51 7.55 3.04 -9.40
C PHE A 51 6.30 2.54 -10.14
N SER A 52 6.46 1.67 -11.12
CA SER A 52 5.32 1.09 -11.86
C SER A 52 4.46 0.19 -10.96
N GLN A 53 5.10 -0.63 -10.12
CA GLN A 53 4.41 -1.46 -9.13
C GLN A 53 3.72 -0.61 -8.06
N LEU A 54 4.43 0.38 -7.51
CA LEU A 54 3.90 1.32 -6.52
C LEU A 54 2.66 2.05 -7.05
N TYR A 55 2.72 2.56 -8.28
CA TYR A 55 1.59 3.22 -8.92
C TYR A 55 0.40 2.28 -9.08
N LYS A 56 0.63 1.06 -9.59
CA LYS A 56 -0.42 0.06 -9.79
C LYS A 56 -1.13 -0.28 -8.48
N TYR A 57 -0.38 -0.60 -7.43
CA TYR A 57 -0.99 -1.02 -6.16
C TYR A 57 -1.70 0.12 -5.45
N ASN A 58 -1.12 1.32 -5.41
CA ASN A 58 -1.79 2.49 -4.83
C ASN A 58 -3.07 2.83 -5.57
N LYS A 59 -3.05 2.79 -6.92
CA LYS A 59 -4.24 3.03 -7.72
C LYS A 59 -5.34 2.01 -7.44
N CYS A 60 -5.01 0.72 -7.45
CA CYS A 60 -5.99 -0.33 -7.16
C CYS A 60 -6.57 -0.21 -5.75
N LEU A 61 -5.74 0.09 -4.74
CA LEU A 61 -6.22 0.27 -3.37
C LEU A 61 -7.11 1.51 -3.25
N PHE A 62 -6.70 2.64 -3.84
CA PHE A 62 -7.48 3.86 -3.85
C PHE A 62 -8.84 3.64 -4.52
N GLU A 63 -8.85 3.00 -5.69
CA GLU A 63 -10.09 2.64 -6.37
C GLU A 63 -10.95 1.70 -5.52
N ASP A 64 -10.42 0.64 -4.90
CA ASP A 64 -11.27 -0.26 -4.10
C ASP A 64 -11.85 0.41 -2.84
N ILE A 65 -11.09 1.29 -2.17
CA ILE A 65 -11.55 2.04 -1.00
C ILE A 65 -12.60 3.10 -1.39
N PHE A 66 -12.35 3.88 -2.44
CA PHE A 66 -13.11 5.11 -2.73
C PHE A 66 -14.07 5.00 -3.92
N SER A 67 -14.02 3.94 -4.73
CA SER A 67 -14.96 3.75 -5.87
C SER A 67 -16.32 3.22 -5.46
N LYS A 68 -16.42 2.50 -4.34
CA LYS A 68 -17.72 2.20 -3.72
C LYS A 68 -18.19 3.48 -3.04
N LYS A 69 -19.47 3.85 -3.26
CA LYS A 69 -20.17 4.95 -2.54
C LYS A 69 -20.21 4.66 -1.03
N THR A 70 -19.07 4.74 -0.37
CA THR A 70 -18.97 4.69 1.08
C THR A 70 -19.02 6.15 1.51
N ARG A 71 -20.22 6.59 1.91
CA ARG A 71 -20.41 7.91 2.49
C ARG A 71 -19.61 7.92 3.80
N CYS A 72 -18.44 8.56 3.81
CA CYS A 72 -17.79 8.91 5.07
C CYS A 72 -18.72 9.93 5.73
N PHE A 73 -19.33 9.53 6.85
CA PHE A 73 -20.18 10.38 7.67
C PHE A 73 -19.33 11.31 8.52
#